data_AF-A0A7Y9TJ81-F1
#
_entry.id   AF-A0A7Y9TJ81-F1
#
_cell.length_a   1.000
_cell.length_b   1.000
_cell.length_c   1.000
_cell.angle_alpha   90.00
_cell.angle_beta   90.00
_cell.angle_gamma   90.00
#
_symmetry.space_group_name_H-M   'P 1'
#
loop_
_entity.id
_entity.type
_entity.pdbx_description
1 polymer ?
#
loop_
_entity_poly.entity_id
_entity_poly.type
_entity_poly.pdbx_seq_one_letter_code
_entity_poly.pdbx_strand_id
1 'polypeptide(L)'
;MISSAATSPPAAPLTRAYSGDPLSAVQSLLYIIVVALFIITFSAQPFQIPSGSMEPTLRIGDFLLVNKQIVPHAATGDPLPGTGIHRGDIIVFYYPIDPSLHLVKRVIGLPGDRIHLHEGHVYLNGQLLDEPYAIYRPAAPDGFRDNFPRMQSAEPGVDSRWWINMRHLIDHGDLVIPKGQYFVLGDNRNNSEDSRYWGFVPHAAIVGKPFLIYFSLRQPERDDPPATARLESPLRRPSLEERVIDHLSDFARWDRTFQVVR
;
A
#
# COMPACT_ATOMS: atom_id res chain seq x y z
N MET A 1 -56.73 75.05 2.05
CA MET A 1 -55.85 74.03 2.67
C MET A 1 -56.59 72.70 2.49
N ILE A 2 -56.08 71.63 1.91
CA ILE A 2 -54.78 70.97 2.11
C ILE A 2 -54.40 70.27 0.78
N SER A 3 -53.17 70.47 0.32
CA SER A 3 -52.58 69.80 -0.85
C SER A 3 -52.04 68.43 -0.44
N SER A 4 -52.55 67.35 -1.04
CA SER A 4 -52.08 65.98 -0.82
C SER A 4 -50.83 65.71 -1.66
N ALA A 5 -49.66 65.68 -1.03
CA ALA A 5 -48.41 65.24 -1.65
C ALA A 5 -48.36 63.70 -1.64
N ALA A 6 -48.41 63.09 -2.83
CA ALA A 6 -48.19 61.65 -2.99
C ALA A 6 -46.69 61.35 -2.87
N THR A 7 -46.33 60.53 -1.90
CA THR A 7 -44.96 60.04 -1.69
C THR A 7 -44.70 58.82 -2.57
N SER A 8 -43.69 58.89 -3.44
CA SER A 8 -43.28 57.77 -4.30
C SER A 8 -42.65 56.63 -3.46
N PRO A 9 -42.91 55.35 -3.78
CA PRO A 9 -42.29 54.24 -3.07
C PRO A 9 -40.78 54.12 -3.38
N PRO A 10 -39.96 53.60 -2.45
CA PRO A 10 -38.53 53.43 -2.67
C PRO A 10 -38.29 52.36 -3.74
N ALA A 11 -37.35 52.64 -4.65
CA ALA A 11 -36.96 51.72 -5.72
C ALA A 11 -36.42 50.41 -5.11
N ALA A 12 -36.95 49.28 -5.58
CA ALA A 12 -36.48 47.95 -5.18
C ALA A 12 -35.01 47.76 -5.57
N PRO A 13 -34.18 47.14 -4.71
CA PRO A 13 -32.79 46.88 -5.04
C PRO A 13 -32.73 45.91 -6.21
N LEU A 14 -32.05 46.30 -7.30
CA LEU A 14 -31.79 45.42 -8.43
C LEU A 14 -30.88 44.29 -7.95
N THR A 15 -31.44 43.10 -7.74
CA THR A 15 -30.66 41.86 -7.63
C THR A 15 -29.96 41.66 -8.96
N ARG A 16 -28.69 42.09 -9.05
CA ARG A 16 -27.82 41.69 -10.15
C ARG A 16 -27.74 40.17 -10.11
N ALA A 17 -28.41 39.53 -11.06
CA ALA A 17 -28.13 38.14 -11.39
C ALA A 17 -26.63 38.07 -11.69
N TYR A 18 -25.88 37.33 -10.86
CA TYR A 18 -24.49 37.05 -11.13
C TYR A 18 -24.46 36.14 -12.36
N SER A 19 -24.42 36.73 -13.55
CA SER A 19 -24.11 36.04 -14.79
C SER A 19 -22.63 35.68 -14.71
N GLY A 20 -22.31 34.56 -14.05
CA GLY A 20 -20.95 34.05 -14.01
C GLY A 20 -20.48 33.84 -15.44
N ASP A 21 -19.48 34.62 -15.85
CA ASP A 21 -18.84 34.45 -17.14
C ASP A 21 -18.32 33.00 -17.22
N PRO A 22 -18.79 32.17 -18.17
CA PRO A 22 -18.35 30.78 -18.28
C PRO A 22 -16.83 30.66 -18.38
N LEU A 23 -16.14 31.68 -18.90
CA LEU A 23 -14.67 31.73 -18.94
C LEU A 23 -14.05 31.81 -17.53
N SER A 24 -14.66 32.56 -16.61
CA SER A 24 -14.20 32.67 -15.22
C SER A 24 -14.40 31.37 -14.43
N ALA A 25 -15.48 30.64 -14.71
CA ALA A 25 -15.73 29.33 -14.12
C ALA A 25 -14.72 28.28 -14.61
N VAL A 26 -14.45 28.25 -15.92
CA VAL A 26 -13.44 27.38 -16.52
C VAL A 26 -12.04 27.73 -15.99
N GLN A 27 -11.70 29.01 -15.89
CA GLN A 27 -10.41 29.47 -15.34
C GLN A 27 -10.24 29.03 -13.88
N SER A 28 -11.27 29.18 -13.05
CA SER A 28 -11.23 28.76 -11.65
C SER A 28 -11.07 27.25 -11.51
N LEU A 29 -11.77 26.48 -12.34
CA LEU A 29 -11.64 25.01 -12.40
C LEU A 29 -10.22 24.59 -12.80
N LEU A 30 -9.64 25.23 -13.82
CA LEU A 30 -8.26 24.99 -14.25
C LEU A 30 -7.26 25.30 -13.12
N TYR A 31 -7.44 26.41 -12.40
CA TYR A 31 -6.60 26.74 -11.25
C TYR A 31 -6.66 25.66 -10.16
N ILE A 32 -7.87 25.20 -9.81
CA ILE A 32 -8.05 24.14 -8.81
C ILE A 32 -7.36 22.85 -9.28
N ILE A 33 -7.53 22.48 -10.55
CA ILE A 33 -6.89 21.28 -11.11
C ILE A 33 -5.36 21.41 -11.06
N VAL A 34 -4.80 22.54 -11.48
CA VAL A 34 -3.34 22.76 -11.47
C VAL A 34 -2.79 22.73 -10.05
N VAL A 35 -3.45 23.39 -9.09
CA VAL A 35 -3.04 23.37 -7.68
C VAL A 35 -3.17 21.96 -7.10
N ALA A 36 -4.26 21.24 -7.38
CA ALA A 36 -4.44 19.87 -6.93
C ALA A 36 -3.38 18.94 -7.52
N LEU A 37 -3.08 19.04 -8.83
CA LEU A 37 -2.04 18.26 -9.50
C LEU A 37 -0.66 18.58 -8.94
N PHE A 38 -0.37 19.85 -8.65
CA PHE A 38 0.86 20.26 -7.97
C PHE A 38 0.94 19.58 -6.59
N ILE A 39 -0.05 19.78 -5.72
CA ILE A 39 -0.07 19.17 -4.38
C ILE A 39 0.09 17.65 -4.46
N ILE A 40 -0.64 16.98 -5.36
CA ILE A 40 -0.56 15.52 -5.53
C ILE A 40 0.82 15.10 -6.03
N THR A 41 1.42 15.81 -6.97
CA THR A 41 2.74 15.47 -7.54
C THR A 41 3.87 15.63 -6.52
N PHE A 42 3.78 16.64 -5.64
CA PHE A 42 4.77 16.84 -4.58
C PHE A 42 4.51 15.96 -3.34
N SER A 43 3.29 15.47 -3.12
CA SER A 43 2.93 14.70 -1.92
C SER A 43 2.87 13.19 -2.15
N ALA A 44 2.56 12.75 -3.37
CA ALA A 44 2.35 11.36 -3.72
C ALA A 44 3.29 10.90 -4.86
N GLN A 45 3.86 9.70 -4.72
CA GLN A 45 4.64 9.05 -5.78
C GLN A 45 3.93 7.80 -6.29
N PRO A 46 3.87 7.58 -7.61
CA PRO A 46 3.34 6.36 -8.19
C PRO A 46 4.35 5.20 -8.08
N PHE A 47 3.84 4.02 -7.77
CA PHE A 47 4.58 2.76 -7.77
C PHE A 47 3.77 1.66 -8.46
N GLN A 48 4.44 0.72 -9.14
CA GLN A 48 3.81 -0.50 -9.64
C GLN A 48 4.25 -1.68 -8.78
N ILE A 49 3.34 -2.61 -8.49
CA ILE A 49 3.65 -3.85 -7.77
C ILE A 49 4.11 -4.94 -8.75
N PRO A 50 5.39 -5.37 -8.70
CA PRO A 50 5.92 -6.38 -9.62
C PRO A 50 5.85 -7.81 -9.08
N SER A 51 5.58 -8.00 -7.78
CA SER A 51 5.64 -9.31 -7.12
C SER A 51 4.44 -9.58 -6.20
N GLY A 52 4.12 -10.86 -6.01
CA GLY A 52 2.93 -11.33 -5.29
C GLY A 52 3.14 -11.54 -3.78
N SER A 53 4.20 -10.95 -3.21
CA SER A 53 4.55 -11.15 -1.80
C SER A 53 3.58 -10.51 -0.81
N MET A 54 2.79 -9.54 -1.30
CA MET A 54 1.77 -8.82 -0.54
C MET A 54 0.35 -9.26 -0.90
N GLU A 55 0.19 -10.36 -1.65
CA GLU A 55 -1.13 -10.93 -1.91
C GLU A 55 -1.78 -11.42 -0.61
N PRO A 56 -3.10 -11.31 -0.45
CA PRO A 56 -4.07 -10.82 -1.43
C PRO A 56 -4.24 -9.29 -1.41
N THR A 57 -3.63 -8.61 -0.44
CA THR A 57 -3.77 -7.17 -0.19
C THR A 57 -3.34 -6.35 -1.39
N LEU A 58 -2.13 -6.60 -1.90
CA LEU A 58 -1.58 -6.00 -3.10
C LEU A 58 -1.24 -7.09 -4.11
N ARG A 59 -1.73 -6.94 -5.33
CA ARG A 59 -1.56 -7.90 -6.42
C ARG A 59 -0.61 -7.37 -7.47
N ILE A 60 0.01 -8.29 -8.20
CA ILE A 60 0.93 -7.95 -9.28
C ILE A 60 0.18 -7.18 -10.36
N GLY A 61 0.69 -6.01 -10.74
CA GLY A 61 0.01 -5.10 -11.67
C GLY A 61 -0.87 -4.05 -11.00
N ASP A 62 -0.97 -4.03 -9.67
CA ASP A 62 -1.52 -2.88 -8.94
C ASP A 62 -0.59 -1.67 -9.06
N PHE A 63 -1.18 -0.51 -9.26
CA PHE A 63 -0.50 0.78 -9.26
C PHE A 63 -0.92 1.59 -8.03
N LEU A 64 0.05 1.99 -7.23
CA LEU A 64 -0.14 2.59 -5.92
C LEU A 64 0.25 4.06 -5.94
N LEU A 65 -0.50 4.88 -5.20
CA LEU A 65 -0.04 6.17 -4.74
C LEU A 65 0.49 6.04 -3.31
N VAL A 66 1.71 6.52 -3.10
CA VAL A 66 2.43 6.46 -1.82
C VAL A 66 2.56 7.86 -1.25
N ASN A 67 2.10 8.04 -0.02
CA ASN A 67 2.26 9.29 0.72
C ASN A 67 3.66 9.33 1.36
N LYS A 68 4.48 10.31 0.93
CA LYS A 68 5.84 10.52 1.42
C LYS A 68 5.93 11.32 2.72
N GLN A 69 4.87 12.05 3.07
CA GLN A 69 4.90 13.00 4.20
C GLN A 69 4.78 12.33 5.58
N ILE A 70 4.63 11.00 5.60
CA ILE A 70 4.42 10.23 6.84
C ILE A 70 5.76 9.86 7.51
N VAL A 71 6.89 9.98 6.79
CA VAL A 71 8.22 9.70 7.34
C VAL A 71 8.97 11.04 7.44
N PRO A 72 9.00 11.69 8.62
CA PRO A 72 9.81 12.89 8.79
C PRO A 72 11.27 12.52 8.54
N HIS A 73 11.91 13.19 7.57
CA HIS A 73 13.36 13.22 7.52
C HIS A 73 13.84 13.91 8.81
N ALA A 74 14.82 13.32 9.49
CA ALA A 74 15.36 13.78 10.79
C ALA A 74 15.87 15.24 10.83
N ALA A 75 15.78 15.98 9.72
CA ALA A 75 16.16 17.38 9.58
C ALA A 75 15.06 18.38 9.97
N THR A 76 13.80 17.95 10.07
CA THR A 76 12.68 18.79 10.51
C THR A 76 12.12 18.20 11.80
N GLY A 77 11.89 19.06 12.80
CA GLY A 77 11.48 18.70 14.16
C GLY A 77 10.20 17.87 14.26
N ASP A 78 9.73 17.69 15.50
CA ASP A 78 8.75 16.68 15.91
C ASP A 78 7.76 16.20 14.84
N PRO A 79 7.57 14.87 14.71
CA PRO A 79 6.58 14.30 13.80
C PRO A 79 5.23 14.98 13.98
N LEU A 80 4.58 15.35 12.87
CA LEU A 80 3.20 15.82 12.91
C LEU A 80 2.31 14.79 13.64
N PRO A 81 1.24 15.21 14.32
CA PRO A 81 0.33 14.28 14.98
C PRO A 81 -0.20 13.25 13.97
N GLY A 82 0.10 11.96 14.20
CA GLY A 82 -0.28 10.86 13.31
C GLY A 82 0.79 10.41 12.29
N THR A 83 1.98 11.01 12.23
CA THR A 83 3.06 10.62 11.29
C THR A 83 4.03 9.58 11.87
N GLY A 84 3.51 8.56 12.54
CA GLY A 84 4.29 7.42 13.03
C GLY A 84 4.12 6.19 12.14
N ILE A 85 5.13 5.33 12.10
CA ILE A 85 4.96 3.95 11.61
C ILE A 85 4.36 3.11 12.73
N HIS A 86 3.20 2.52 12.46
CA HIS A 86 2.46 1.66 13.36
C HIS A 86 2.50 0.22 12.87
N ARG A 87 2.23 -0.69 13.79
CA ARG A 87 2.03 -2.10 13.47
C ARG A 87 0.83 -2.25 12.54
N GLY A 88 0.97 -3.11 11.55
CA GLY A 88 -0.02 -3.34 10.51
C GLY A 88 0.11 -2.37 9.32
N ASP A 89 0.89 -1.30 9.42
CA ASP A 89 1.10 -0.41 8.28
C ASP A 89 1.80 -1.13 7.13
N ILE A 90 1.36 -0.88 5.91
CA ILE A 90 2.12 -1.25 4.71
C ILE A 90 3.08 -0.11 4.41
N ILE A 91 4.34 -0.43 4.13
CA ILE A 91 5.37 0.56 3.84
C ILE A 91 6.08 0.23 2.54
N VAL A 92 6.43 1.29 1.80
CA VAL A 92 7.39 1.23 0.69
C VAL A 92 8.74 1.70 1.23
N PHE A 93 9.81 0.96 0.97
CA PHE A 93 11.13 1.26 1.48
C PHE A 93 12.22 0.83 0.49
N TYR A 94 13.39 1.47 0.58
CA TYR A 94 14.60 1.03 -0.09
C TYR A 94 15.09 -0.27 0.53
N TYR A 95 15.34 -1.28 -0.30
CA TYR A 95 15.80 -2.58 0.17
C TYR A 95 17.17 -2.42 0.90
N PRO A 96 17.32 -2.86 2.17
CA PRO A 96 18.53 -2.58 2.94
C PRO A 96 19.83 -3.18 2.37
N ILE A 97 19.73 -4.24 1.56
CA ILE A 97 20.89 -4.89 0.95
C ILE A 97 21.25 -4.23 -0.40
N ASP A 98 20.24 -3.88 -1.20
CA ASP A 98 20.41 -3.15 -2.46
C ASP A 98 19.43 -1.97 -2.54
N PRO A 99 19.88 -0.75 -2.14
CA PRO A 99 19.03 0.44 -2.12
C PRO A 99 18.54 0.91 -3.49
N SER A 100 18.98 0.31 -4.61
CA SER A 100 18.40 0.58 -5.92
C SER A 100 16.98 0.01 -6.08
N LEU A 101 16.62 -0.97 -5.24
CA LEU A 101 15.34 -1.65 -5.27
C LEU A 101 14.38 -1.10 -4.21
N HIS A 102 13.10 -1.03 -4.57
CA HIS A 102 12.03 -0.68 -3.64
C HIS A 102 11.19 -1.93 -3.36
N LEU A 103 10.91 -2.16 -2.08
CA LEU A 103 10.05 -3.26 -1.64
C LEU A 103 8.84 -2.71 -0.91
N VAL A 104 7.77 -3.53 -0.90
CA VAL A 104 6.54 -3.25 -0.18
C VAL A 104 6.26 -4.41 0.76
N LYS A 105 6.15 -4.12 2.06
CA LYS A 105 5.89 -5.10 3.12
C LYS A 105 4.99 -4.51 4.20
N ARG A 106 4.41 -5.37 5.03
CA ARG A 106 3.66 -4.96 6.22
C ARG A 106 4.56 -4.94 7.45
N VAL A 107 4.45 -3.88 8.25
CA VAL A 107 5.14 -3.73 9.52
C VAL A 107 4.50 -4.62 10.56
N ILE A 108 5.26 -5.59 11.06
CA ILE A 108 4.82 -6.53 12.09
C ILE A 108 5.41 -6.15 13.45
N GLY A 109 6.67 -5.74 13.45
CA GLY A 109 7.39 -5.37 14.67
C GLY A 109 7.87 -3.93 14.68
N LEU A 110 7.69 -3.28 15.82
CA LEU A 110 8.14 -1.93 16.12
C LEU A 110 9.41 -1.96 17.01
N PRO A 111 10.15 -0.84 17.11
CA PRO A 111 11.28 -0.73 18.03
C PRO A 111 10.95 -1.22 19.46
N GLY A 112 11.76 -2.16 19.96
CA GLY A 112 11.62 -2.75 21.29
C GLY A 112 10.72 -3.99 21.36
N ASP A 113 9.99 -4.32 20.30
CA ASP A 113 9.20 -5.56 20.26
C ASP A 113 10.12 -6.80 20.24
N ARG A 114 9.56 -7.91 20.74
CA ARG A 114 10.10 -9.26 20.69
C ARG A 114 9.28 -10.10 19.72
N ILE A 115 9.92 -10.73 18.74
CA ILE A 115 9.25 -11.54 17.72
C ILE A 115 9.82 -12.95 17.68
N HIS A 116 8.92 -13.92 17.64
CA HIS A 116 9.20 -15.24 17.08
C HIS A 116 8.01 -15.72 16.26
N LEU A 117 8.23 -16.72 15.44
CA LEU A 117 7.24 -17.45 14.69
C LEU A 117 7.29 -18.91 15.15
N HIS A 118 6.11 -19.52 15.24
CA HIS A 118 5.97 -20.94 15.50
C HIS A 118 4.91 -21.50 14.55
N GLU A 119 5.28 -22.50 13.75
CA GLU A 119 4.43 -23.08 12.70
C GLU A 119 3.77 -22.02 11.80
N GLY A 120 4.56 -21.01 11.42
CA GLY A 120 4.16 -19.92 10.54
C GLY A 120 3.41 -18.78 11.21
N HIS A 121 2.98 -18.91 12.47
CA HIS A 121 2.23 -17.90 13.19
C HIS A 121 3.15 -16.95 13.94
N VAL A 122 2.88 -15.64 13.89
CA VAL A 122 3.69 -14.63 14.57
C VAL A 122 3.27 -14.52 16.04
N TYR A 123 4.24 -14.60 16.92
CA TYR A 123 4.11 -14.26 18.33
C TYR A 123 4.89 -12.97 18.58
N LEU A 124 4.18 -11.98 19.10
CA LEU A 124 4.71 -10.67 19.41
C LEU A 124 4.65 -10.45 20.92
N ASN A 125 5.79 -10.20 21.54
CA ASN A 125 5.91 -10.05 22.99
C ASN A 125 5.24 -11.23 23.76
N GLY A 126 5.36 -12.44 23.21
CA GLY A 126 4.78 -13.68 23.76
C GLY A 126 3.29 -13.90 23.45
N GLN A 127 2.62 -13.00 22.75
CA GLN A 127 1.21 -13.12 22.38
C GLN A 127 1.05 -13.44 20.90
N LEU A 128 0.17 -14.39 20.56
CA LEU A 128 -0.20 -14.65 19.18
C LEU A 128 -0.78 -13.37 18.54
N LEU A 129 -0.21 -12.93 17.44
CA LEU A 129 -0.68 -11.77 16.69
C LEU A 129 -1.88 -12.18 15.82
N ASP A 130 -2.96 -11.40 15.85
CA ASP A 130 -4.09 -11.57 14.94
C ASP A 130 -3.76 -10.99 13.56
N GLU A 131 -3.74 -11.84 12.54
CA GLU A 131 -3.25 -11.51 11.20
C GLU A 131 -4.25 -11.94 10.12
N PRO A 132 -5.46 -11.34 10.08
CA PRO A 132 -6.50 -11.74 9.12
C PRO A 132 -6.12 -11.46 7.65
N TYR A 133 -5.07 -10.67 7.42
CA TYR A 133 -4.51 -10.37 6.11
C TYR A 133 -3.51 -11.42 5.62
N ALA A 134 -2.96 -12.25 6.51
CA ALA A 134 -1.90 -13.19 6.16
C ALA A 134 -2.48 -14.42 5.46
N ILE A 135 -1.86 -14.83 4.36
CA ILE A 135 -2.20 -16.05 3.64
C ILE A 135 -1.00 -16.96 3.50
N TYR A 136 -1.29 -18.26 3.37
CA TYR A 136 -0.32 -19.32 3.17
C TYR A 136 -0.73 -20.10 1.92
N ARG A 137 0.11 -20.07 0.88
CA ARG A 137 -0.10 -20.90 -0.31
C ARG A 137 0.24 -22.36 0.00
N PRO A 138 -0.20 -23.35 -0.79
CA PRO A 138 0.31 -24.71 -0.64
C PRO A 138 1.83 -24.73 -0.87
N ALA A 139 2.61 -25.09 0.14
CA ALA A 139 4.05 -25.19 0.08
C ALA A 139 4.55 -26.27 1.04
N ALA A 140 5.75 -26.79 0.82
CA ALA A 140 6.40 -27.65 1.80
C ALA A 140 6.65 -26.87 3.12
N PRO A 141 6.58 -27.56 4.27
CA PRO A 141 7.02 -26.98 5.54
C PRO A 141 8.48 -26.55 5.45
N ASP A 142 8.78 -25.38 6.00
CA ASP A 142 10.13 -24.82 6.03
C ASP A 142 10.51 -24.52 7.47
N GLY A 143 11.55 -25.21 7.95
CA GLY A 143 11.94 -25.18 9.36
C GLY A 143 12.34 -23.78 9.84
N PHE A 144 12.94 -22.97 8.98
CA PHE A 144 13.40 -21.63 9.32
C PHE A 144 12.29 -20.59 9.16
N ARG A 145 11.64 -20.58 8.00
CA ARG A 145 10.57 -19.65 7.63
C ARG A 145 9.40 -19.73 8.60
N ASP A 146 9.02 -20.96 8.99
CA ASP A 146 7.84 -21.23 9.80
C ASP A 146 8.16 -21.17 11.31
N ASN A 147 9.42 -21.31 11.72
CA ASN A 147 9.82 -21.30 13.14
C ASN A 147 10.92 -20.28 13.44
N PHE A 148 10.79 -19.08 12.89
CA PHE A 148 11.79 -18.02 13.01
C PHE A 148 11.86 -17.41 14.43
N PRO A 149 13.01 -17.03 15.01
CA PRO A 149 14.36 -17.27 14.52
C PRO A 149 14.88 -18.65 14.96
N ARG A 150 14.91 -19.64 14.05
CA ARG A 150 15.52 -20.96 14.32
C ARG A 150 16.95 -21.00 13.83
N MET A 151 17.89 -21.07 14.76
CA MET A 151 19.34 -21.00 14.49
C MET A 151 20.04 -22.38 14.53
N GLN A 152 19.44 -23.41 13.92
CA GLN A 152 20.02 -24.77 13.96
C GLN A 152 21.08 -24.99 12.87
N SER A 153 20.85 -24.49 11.65
CA SER A 153 21.73 -24.65 10.49
C SER A 153 21.73 -23.37 9.67
N ALA A 154 22.79 -23.12 8.90
CA ALA A 154 22.78 -22.02 7.94
C ALA A 154 21.70 -22.27 6.88
N GLU A 155 20.85 -21.28 6.67
CA GLU A 155 19.71 -21.38 5.77
C GLU A 155 20.02 -20.74 4.42
N PRO A 156 19.86 -21.49 3.31
CA PRO A 156 20.03 -20.93 1.97
C PRO A 156 19.10 -19.73 1.75
N GLY A 157 19.64 -18.65 1.16
CA GLY A 157 18.87 -17.44 0.85
C GLY A 157 18.77 -16.42 2.00
N VAL A 158 19.25 -16.75 3.21
CA VAL A 158 19.43 -15.76 4.26
C VAL A 158 20.73 -15.00 4.04
N ASP A 159 20.68 -13.66 4.11
CA ASP A 159 21.87 -12.83 4.01
C ASP A 159 22.87 -13.19 5.12
N SER A 160 24.13 -13.39 4.75
CA SER A 160 25.16 -13.89 5.67
C SER A 160 25.48 -12.89 6.78
N ARG A 161 25.39 -11.58 6.52
CA ARG A 161 25.61 -10.55 7.54
C ARG A 161 24.45 -10.52 8.51
N TRP A 162 23.24 -10.65 8.01
CA TRP A 162 22.04 -10.78 8.81
C TRP A 162 22.09 -12.03 9.70
N TRP A 163 22.45 -13.19 9.14
CA TRP A 163 22.57 -14.44 9.89
C TRP A 163 23.51 -14.33 11.11
N ILE A 164 24.62 -13.61 10.97
CA ILE A 164 25.57 -13.37 12.07
C ILE A 164 24.98 -12.38 13.08
N ASN A 165 24.46 -11.24 12.60
CA ASN A 165 23.95 -10.17 13.46
C ASN A 165 22.72 -10.62 14.28
N MET A 166 21.82 -11.37 13.65
CA MET A 166 20.59 -11.87 14.27
C MET A 166 20.88 -12.64 15.57
N ARG A 167 21.98 -13.38 15.66
CA ARG A 167 22.37 -14.12 16.88
C ARG A 167 22.56 -13.23 18.10
N HIS A 168 23.01 -11.99 17.89
CA HIS A 168 23.23 -11.02 18.96
C HIS A 168 21.95 -10.29 19.36
N LEU A 169 20.90 -10.42 18.56
CA LEU A 169 19.61 -9.78 18.74
C LEU A 169 18.56 -10.74 19.30
N ILE A 170 18.87 -12.04 19.35
CA ILE A 170 18.01 -13.04 19.96
C ILE A 170 18.23 -13.03 21.47
N ASP A 171 17.13 -12.84 22.20
CA ASP A 171 17.10 -12.91 23.66
C ASP A 171 15.98 -13.85 24.10
N HIS A 172 16.34 -14.90 24.84
CA HIS A 172 15.43 -15.97 25.27
C HIS A 172 14.61 -16.63 24.14
N GLY A 173 15.15 -16.66 22.92
CA GLY A 173 14.51 -17.26 21.74
C GLY A 173 13.71 -16.27 20.89
N ASP A 174 13.50 -15.05 21.38
CA ASP A 174 12.84 -13.98 20.64
C ASP A 174 13.85 -13.08 19.93
N LEU A 175 13.55 -12.67 18.71
CA LEU A 175 14.26 -11.59 18.04
C LEU A 175 13.83 -10.24 18.63
N VAL A 176 14.76 -9.51 19.24
CA VAL A 176 14.52 -8.16 19.77
C VAL A 176 14.79 -7.11 18.70
N ILE A 177 13.83 -6.21 18.48
CA ILE A 177 13.93 -5.16 17.46
C ILE A 177 14.65 -3.93 18.01
N PRO A 178 15.78 -3.48 17.41
CA PRO A 178 16.49 -2.29 17.86
C PRO A 178 15.70 -0.99 17.68
N LYS A 179 16.19 0.08 18.33
CA LYS A 179 15.64 1.44 18.14
C LYS A 179 15.74 1.88 16.68
N GLY A 180 14.67 2.49 16.16
CA GLY A 180 14.61 3.02 14.79
C GLY A 180 14.60 1.96 13.68
N GLN A 181 14.38 0.70 14.04
CA GLN A 181 14.31 -0.44 13.14
C GLN A 181 12.90 -1.04 13.17
N TYR A 182 12.49 -1.63 12.05
CA TYR A 182 11.19 -2.28 11.90
C TYR A 182 11.36 -3.69 11.35
N PHE A 183 10.55 -4.63 11.84
CA PHE A 183 10.47 -5.97 11.29
C PHE A 183 9.24 -6.07 10.40
N VAL A 184 9.43 -6.46 9.15
CA VAL A 184 8.37 -6.50 8.15
C VAL A 184 8.19 -7.89 7.56
N LEU A 185 6.96 -8.25 7.24
CA LEU A 185 6.61 -9.50 6.56
C LEU A 185 5.75 -9.22 5.33
N GLY A 186 5.79 -10.13 4.36
CA GLY A 186 4.77 -10.18 3.31
C GLY A 186 3.47 -10.78 3.83
N ASP A 187 2.34 -10.31 3.28
CA ASP A 187 1.03 -10.91 3.55
C ASP A 187 0.94 -12.33 2.96
N ASN A 188 1.65 -12.60 1.86
CA ASN A 188 1.81 -13.95 1.30
C ASN A 188 3.02 -14.64 1.96
N ARG A 189 2.77 -15.25 3.13
CA ARG A 189 3.80 -15.58 4.13
C ARG A 189 4.88 -16.54 3.68
N ASN A 190 4.50 -17.47 2.82
CA ASN A 190 5.41 -18.48 2.30
C ASN A 190 5.91 -18.19 0.89
N ASN A 191 5.56 -17.03 0.34
CA ASN A 191 6.05 -16.53 -0.94
C ASN A 191 6.54 -15.07 -0.80
N SER A 192 7.34 -14.83 0.24
CA SER A 192 7.86 -13.51 0.56
C SER A 192 9.26 -13.61 1.15
N GLU A 193 10.23 -13.04 0.43
CA GLU A 193 11.52 -12.66 1.00
C GLU A 193 11.35 -11.32 1.74
N ASP A 194 11.47 -11.37 3.06
CA ASP A 194 11.21 -10.27 3.99
C ASP A 194 12.20 -10.30 5.17
N SER A 195 11.90 -9.63 6.29
CA SER A 195 12.86 -9.43 7.38
C SER A 195 13.43 -10.71 7.98
N ARG A 196 12.79 -11.87 7.74
CA ARG A 196 13.37 -13.18 8.10
C ARG A 196 14.71 -13.44 7.41
N TYR A 197 14.85 -12.99 6.16
CA TYR A 197 15.98 -13.32 5.28
C TYR A 197 17.05 -12.23 5.22
N TRP A 198 16.69 -10.96 5.40
CA TRP A 198 17.62 -9.83 5.26
C TRP A 198 17.63 -8.85 6.44
N GLY A 199 16.81 -9.09 7.47
CA GLY A 199 16.81 -8.32 8.70
C GLY A 199 15.88 -7.11 8.70
N PHE A 200 16.23 -6.09 9.47
CA PHE A 200 15.32 -4.98 9.75
C PHE A 200 15.33 -3.89 8.68
N VAL A 201 14.23 -3.13 8.62
CA VAL A 201 14.12 -1.90 7.85
C VAL A 201 14.44 -0.71 8.77
N PRO A 202 15.50 0.08 8.50
CA PRO A 202 15.73 1.30 9.25
C PRO A 202 14.67 2.35 8.87
N HIS A 203 14.25 3.17 9.83
CA HIS A 203 13.30 4.27 9.60
C HIS A 203 13.68 5.13 8.39
N ALA A 204 14.97 5.43 8.23
CA ALA A 204 15.48 6.26 7.13
C ALA A 204 15.36 5.62 5.74
N ALA A 205 15.18 4.29 5.63
CA ALA A 205 14.95 3.62 4.36
C ALA A 205 13.48 3.68 3.92
N ILE A 206 12.56 4.08 4.80
CA ILE A 206 11.13 4.11 4.51
C ILE A 206 10.82 5.32 3.62
N VAL A 207 10.23 5.05 2.46
CA VAL A 207 9.82 6.07 1.48
C VAL A 207 8.44 6.64 1.84
N GLY A 208 7.53 5.79 2.31
CA GLY A 208 6.18 6.21 2.68
C GLY A 208 5.19 5.07 2.80
N LYS A 209 3.91 5.41 2.97
CA LYS A 209 2.82 4.43 3.05
C LYS A 209 1.95 4.50 1.79
N PRO A 210 1.67 3.38 1.11
CA PRO A 210 0.67 3.34 0.05
C PRO A 210 -0.71 3.58 0.65
N PHE A 211 -1.51 4.43 0.01
CA PHE A 211 -2.85 4.77 0.50
C PHE A 211 -3.96 4.49 -0.53
N LEU A 212 -3.63 4.41 -1.83
CA LEU A 212 -4.61 4.21 -2.89
C LEU A 212 -4.04 3.29 -3.99
N ILE A 213 -4.80 2.29 -4.39
CA ILE A 213 -4.63 1.57 -5.66
C ILE A 213 -5.38 2.39 -6.71
N TYR A 214 -4.67 3.20 -7.51
CA TYR A 214 -5.34 4.06 -8.49
C TYR A 214 -5.62 3.34 -9.80
N PHE A 215 -4.96 2.20 -10.06
CA PHE A 215 -5.20 1.36 -11.23
C PHE A 215 -4.68 -0.06 -11.00
N SER A 216 -5.19 -1.05 -11.74
CA SER A 216 -4.77 -2.45 -11.60
C SER A 216 -4.88 -3.20 -12.93
N LEU A 217 -3.77 -3.75 -13.42
CA LEU A 217 -3.72 -4.55 -14.65
C LEU A 217 -3.92 -6.04 -14.37
N ARG A 218 -4.68 -6.74 -15.21
CA ARG A 218 -4.81 -8.20 -15.16
C ARG A 218 -3.58 -8.89 -15.74
N GLN A 219 -3.23 -10.04 -15.17
CA GLN A 219 -2.22 -10.95 -15.70
C GLN A 219 -2.88 -12.29 -16.03
N PRO A 220 -3.15 -12.58 -17.33
CA PRO A 220 -3.95 -13.74 -17.75
C PRO A 220 -3.46 -15.08 -17.16
N GLU A 221 -2.15 -15.32 -17.13
CA GLU A 221 -1.61 -16.58 -16.60
C GLU A 221 -1.81 -16.80 -15.09
N ARG A 222 -2.07 -15.73 -14.32
CA ARG A 222 -2.20 -15.80 -12.86
C ARG A 222 -3.61 -15.54 -12.34
N ASP A 223 -4.34 -14.64 -12.99
CA ASP A 223 -5.67 -14.22 -12.54
C ASP A 223 -6.79 -15.10 -13.10
N ASP A 224 -6.53 -15.83 -14.18
CA ASP A 224 -7.55 -16.65 -14.83
C ASP A 224 -7.70 -18.02 -14.17
N PRO A 225 -8.93 -18.55 -14.09
CA PRO A 225 -9.14 -19.92 -13.65
C PRO A 225 -8.47 -20.90 -14.64
N PRO A 226 -8.01 -22.07 -14.16
CA PRO A 226 -7.36 -23.06 -15.01
C PRO A 226 -8.25 -23.43 -16.20
N ALA A 227 -7.64 -23.72 -17.35
CA ALA A 227 -8.35 -23.96 -18.62
C ALA A 227 -9.48 -25.00 -18.51
N THR A 228 -9.39 -25.92 -17.56
CA THR A 228 -10.42 -26.92 -17.23
C THR A 228 -11.75 -26.30 -16.75
N ALA A 229 -11.72 -25.18 -16.03
CA ALA A 229 -12.93 -24.47 -15.58
C ALA A 229 -13.63 -23.67 -16.71
N ARG A 230 -12.93 -23.39 -17.81
CA ARG A 230 -13.50 -22.70 -18.99
C ARG A 230 -14.23 -23.63 -19.95
N LEU A 231 -14.05 -24.94 -19.80
CA LEU A 231 -14.64 -25.95 -20.71
C LEU A 231 -16.12 -26.22 -20.44
N GLU A 232 -16.72 -25.64 -19.39
CA GLU A 232 -18.10 -25.92 -18.99
C GLU A 232 -19.18 -25.09 -19.69
N SER A 233 -18.84 -24.14 -20.56
CA SER A 233 -19.84 -23.37 -21.32
C SER A 233 -19.84 -23.68 -22.82
N PRO A 234 -20.38 -24.83 -23.28
CA PRO A 234 -20.67 -25.03 -24.68
C PRO A 234 -22.02 -24.39 -25.02
N LEU A 235 -22.04 -23.45 -25.99
CA LEU A 235 -23.04 -23.32 -27.07
C LEU A 235 -23.23 -21.91 -27.66
N ARG A 236 -22.53 -20.86 -27.19
CA ARG A 236 -22.57 -19.53 -27.83
C ARG A 236 -21.19 -19.07 -28.26
N ARG A 237 -20.99 -18.89 -29.57
CA ARG A 237 -19.83 -18.16 -30.09
C ARG A 237 -20.13 -16.66 -29.99
N PRO A 238 -19.35 -15.89 -29.21
CA PRO A 238 -19.56 -14.45 -29.11
C PRO A 238 -19.29 -13.77 -30.45
N SER A 239 -20.00 -12.66 -30.71
CA SER A 239 -19.77 -11.84 -31.91
C SER A 239 -18.38 -11.18 -31.88
N LEU A 240 -17.91 -10.66 -33.02
CA LEU A 240 -16.63 -9.91 -33.06
C LEU A 240 -16.67 -8.68 -32.15
N GLU A 241 -17.82 -8.01 -32.07
CA GLU A 241 -18.01 -6.84 -31.21
C GLU A 241 -17.96 -7.21 -29.73
N GLU A 242 -18.61 -8.30 -29.33
CA GLU A 242 -18.55 -8.83 -27.95
C GLU A 242 -17.11 -9.17 -27.58
N ARG A 243 -16.38 -9.85 -28.47
CA ARG A 243 -14.96 -10.16 -28.23
C ARG A 243 -14.08 -8.91 -28.07
N VAL A 244 -14.36 -7.85 -28.83
CA VAL A 244 -13.60 -6.59 -28.75
C VAL A 244 -13.92 -5.85 -27.44
N ILE A 245 -15.19 -5.79 -27.06
CA ILE A 245 -15.63 -5.15 -25.81
C ILE A 245 -15.09 -5.91 -24.59
N ASP A 246 -15.14 -7.24 -24.63
CA ASP A 246 -14.57 -8.10 -23.59
C ASP A 246 -13.07 -7.84 -23.47
N HIS A 247 -12.31 -7.85 -24.57
CA HIS A 247 -10.87 -7.54 -24.54
C HIS A 247 -10.56 -6.14 -24.02
N LEU A 248 -11.37 -5.13 -24.34
CA LEU A 248 -11.18 -3.75 -23.90
C LEU A 248 -11.54 -3.53 -22.42
N SER A 249 -12.28 -4.44 -21.80
CA SER A 249 -12.65 -4.37 -20.38
C SER A 249 -11.88 -5.37 -19.52
N ASP A 250 -11.46 -6.51 -20.07
CA ASP A 250 -10.75 -7.58 -19.36
C ASP A 250 -9.24 -7.36 -19.22
N PHE A 251 -8.70 -6.22 -19.64
CA PHE A 251 -7.27 -5.93 -19.42
C PHE A 251 -6.97 -5.44 -17.99
N ALA A 252 -7.99 -5.00 -17.24
CA ALA A 252 -7.83 -4.37 -15.93
C ALA A 252 -8.74 -5.00 -14.85
N ARG A 253 -8.30 -4.92 -13.59
CA ARG A 253 -9.08 -5.31 -12.41
C ARG A 253 -9.82 -4.08 -11.89
N TRP A 254 -10.94 -3.75 -12.54
CA TRP A 254 -11.73 -2.56 -12.23
C TRP A 254 -12.27 -2.51 -10.79
N ASP A 255 -12.51 -3.67 -10.19
CA ASP A 255 -12.93 -3.83 -8.79
C ASP A 255 -11.87 -3.33 -7.78
N ARG A 256 -10.61 -3.21 -8.20
CA ARG A 256 -9.48 -2.74 -7.39
C ARG A 256 -9.12 -1.28 -7.66
N THR A 257 -9.63 -0.69 -8.74
CA THR A 257 -9.34 0.70 -9.09
C THR A 257 -9.98 1.64 -8.07
N PHE A 258 -9.21 2.61 -7.59
CA PHE A 258 -9.56 3.53 -6.50
C PHE A 258 -9.81 2.86 -5.13
N GLN A 259 -9.27 1.66 -4.92
CA GLN A 259 -9.35 0.98 -3.63
C GLN A 259 -8.35 1.59 -2.63
N VAL A 260 -8.81 1.90 -1.43
CA VAL A 260 -7.94 2.35 -0.33
C VAL A 260 -7.14 1.17 0.23
N VAL A 261 -5.84 1.35 0.39
CA VAL A 261 -4.95 0.34 0.96
C VAL A 261 -5.11 0.31 2.49
N ARG A 262 -5.30 -0.89 3.05
CA ARG A 262 -5.43 -1.15 4.49
C ARG A 262 -4.60 -2.38 4.88
#